data_AF-A0A8J8D702-F1
#
_entry.id   AF-A0A8J8D702-F1
#
_cell.length_a   1.000
_cell.length_b   1.000
_cell.length_c   1.000
_cell.angle_alpha   90.00
_cell.angle_beta   90.00
_cell.angle_gamma   90.00
#
_symmetry.space_group_name_H-M   'P 1'
#
loop_
_entity.id
_entity.type
_entity.pdbx_description
1 polymer ?
#
loop_
_entity_poly.entity_id
_entity_poly.type
_entity_poly.pdbx_seq_one_letter_code
_entity_poly.pdbx_strand_id
1 'polypeptide(L)' 'MTTVIRRDSERFLKELRAHYGDVWRIPSSRYLSKPDFVVVDPRSGKKTKVSFVSLDDGEVVGVVYDELG' A
#
# COMPACT_ATOMS: atom_id res chain seq x y z
N MET A 1 -11.35 7.62 -1.94
CA MET A 1 -11.98 7.08 -0.73
C MET A 1 -11.07 5.98 -0.22
N THR A 2 -10.61 6.03 1.02
CA THR A 2 -9.63 5.06 1.54
C THR A 2 -10.34 3.80 2.04
N THR A 3 -9.93 2.64 1.55
CA THR A 3 -10.48 1.34 1.95
C THR A 3 -9.66 0.75 3.08
N VAL A 4 -10.30 0.27 4.15
CA VAL A 4 -9.60 -0.40 5.26
C VAL A 4 -9.71 -1.91 5.07
N ILE A 5 -8.57 -2.59 5.01
CA ILE A 5 -8.46 -4.05 4.89
C ILE A 5 -7.90 -4.61 6.19
N ARG A 6 -8.57 -5.57 6.80
CA ARG A 6 -8.05 -6.31 7.97
C ARG A 6 -7.41 -7.61 7.50
N ARG A 7 -6.09 -7.61 7.35
CA ARG A 7 -5.33 -8.76 6.84
C ARG A 7 -3.87 -8.62 7.29
N ASP A 8 -3.18 -9.76 7.33
CA ASP A 8 -1.72 -9.81 7.49
C ASP A 8 -1.05 -8.90 6.46
N SER A 9 -0.38 -7.85 6.96
CA SER A 9 0.17 -6.78 6.11
C SER A 9 1.37 -7.26 5.31
N GLU A 10 2.20 -8.15 5.88
CA GLU A 10 3.37 -8.70 5.19
C GLU A 10 2.94 -9.58 4.02
N ARG A 11 1.95 -10.45 4.25
CA ARG A 11 1.40 -11.30 3.20
C ARG A 11 0.75 -10.47 2.10
N PHE A 12 0.01 -9.42 2.46
CA PHE A 12 -0.60 -8.53 1.49
C PHE A 12 0.45 -7.83 0.61
N LEU A 13 1.51 -7.28 1.20
CA LEU A 13 2.60 -6.65 0.45
C LEU A 13 3.34 -7.66 -0.44
N LYS A 14 3.49 -8.91 0.02
CA LYS A 14 4.09 -9.99 -0.78
C LYS A 14 3.24 -10.32 -2.00
N GLU A 15 1.93 -10.40 -1.85
CA GLU A 15 0.99 -10.58 -2.97
C GLU A 15 1.10 -9.40 -3.95
N LEU A 16 1.15 -8.16 -3.45
CA LEU A 16 1.34 -6.99 -4.31
C LEU A 16 2.67 -7.02 -5.07
N ARG A 17 3.78 -7.43 -4.46
CA ARG A 17 5.07 -7.59 -5.16
C ARG A 17 5.06 -8.69 -6.22
N ALA A 18 4.18 -9.67 -6.09
CA ALA A 18 4.03 -10.73 -7.09
C ALA A 18 3.17 -10.28 -8.28
N HIS A 19 2.18 -9.40 -8.03
CA HIS A 19 1.27 -8.90 -9.05
C HIS A 19 1.76 -7.60 -9.73
N TYR A 20 2.50 -6.77 -9.01
CA TYR A 20 3.04 -5.50 -9.47
C TYR A 20 4.57 -5.55 -9.37
N GLY A 21 5.26 -5.27 -10.47
CA GLY A 21 6.72 -5.32 -10.54
C GLY A 21 7.42 -4.29 -9.66
N ASP A 22 6.77 -3.13 -9.47
CA ASP A 22 7.34 -1.97 -8.79
C ASP A 22 6.60 -1.65 -7.49
N VAL A 23 7.10 -2.20 -6.38
CA VAL A 23 6.56 -1.93 -5.03
C VAL A 23 7.63 -1.28 -4.15
N TRP A 24 7.43 0.01 -3.89
CA TRP A 24 8.39 0.88 -3.22
C TRP A 24 7.92 1.26 -1.82
N ARG A 25 8.80 1.10 -0.83
CA ARG A 25 8.59 1.69 0.49
C ARG A 25 9.06 3.14 0.43
N ILE A 26 8.15 4.11 0.51
CA ILE A 26 8.50 5.53 0.50
C ILE A 26 7.85 6.20 1.71
N PRO A 27 8.59 6.29 2.83
CA PRO A 27 8.10 6.94 4.03
C PRO A 27 7.71 8.39 3.76
N SER A 28 6.61 8.86 4.37
CA SER A 28 6.12 10.24 4.21
C SER A 28 5.84 10.67 2.75
N SER A 29 5.64 9.73 1.83
CA SER A 29 5.30 10.03 0.45
C SER A 29 3.97 10.81 0.34
N ARG A 30 3.91 11.79 -0.56
CA ARG A 30 2.68 12.53 -0.86
C ARG A 30 1.56 11.62 -1.37
N TYR A 31 1.90 10.52 -2.05
CA TYR A 31 0.93 9.50 -2.48
C TYR A 31 0.20 8.86 -1.29
N LEU A 32 0.82 8.82 -0.11
CA LEU A 32 0.25 8.24 1.10
C LEU A 32 -0.53 9.25 1.98
N SER A 33 -0.68 10.49 1.51
CA SER A 33 -1.54 11.49 2.17
C SER A 33 -3.03 11.12 2.05
N LYS A 34 -3.41 10.46 0.94
CA LYS A 34 -4.73 9.89 0.68
C LYS A 34 -4.57 8.47 0.12
N PRO A 35 -4.22 7.49 0.97
CA PRO A 35 -3.94 6.14 0.49
C PRO A 35 -5.21 5.48 -0.04
N ASP A 36 -5.04 4.60 -1.02
CA ASP A 36 -6.13 3.77 -1.55
C ASP A 36 -6.55 2.72 -0.53
N PHE A 37 -5.55 2.14 0.16
CA PHE A 37 -5.77 1.12 1.17
C PHE A 37 -5.03 1.44 2.47
N VAL A 38 -5.66 1.09 3.58
CA VAL A 38 -5.01 0.94 4.88
C VAL A 38 -5.16 -0.51 5.30
N VAL A 39 -4.06 -1.25 5.27
CA VAL A 39 -4.00 -2.64 5.68
C VAL A 39 -3.69 -2.66 7.17
N VAL A 40 -4.58 -3.27 7.95
CA VAL A 40 -4.44 -3.39 9.40
C VAL A 40 -4.16 -4.86 9.71
N ASP A 41 -2.98 -5.11 10.25
CA ASP A 41 -2.61 -6.44 10.73
C ASP A 41 -3.44 -6.78 11.98
N PRO A 42 -4.27 -7.83 11.95
CA PRO A 42 -5.17 -8.13 13.06
C PRO A 42 -4.46 -8.70 14.30
N ARG A 43 -3.22 -9.18 14.17
CA ARG A 43 -2.45 -9.78 15.28
C ARG A 43 -1.68 -8.73 16.06
N SER A 44 -1.05 -7.79 15.35
CA SER A 44 -0.17 -6.76 15.91
C SER A 44 -0.81 -5.38 15.98
N GLY A 45 -1.91 -5.15 15.26
CA GLY A 45 -2.53 -3.83 15.12
C GLY A 45 -1.77 -2.86 14.23
N LYS A 46 -0.63 -3.27 13.65
CA LYS A 46 0.18 -2.46 12.73
C LYS A 46 -0.65 -2.04 11.53
N LYS A 47 -0.43 -0.81 11.08
CA LYS A 47 -1.16 -0.24 9.94
C LYS A 47 -0.18 0.05 8.82
N THR A 48 -0.48 -0.39 7.63
CA THR A 48 0.28 -0.10 6.42
C THR A 48 -0.59 0.71 5.48
N LYS A 49 -0.15 1.91 5.15
CA LYS A 49 -0.76 2.70 4.09
C LYS A 49 -0.23 2.21 2.75
N VAL A 50 -1.12 2.01 1.79
CA VAL A 50 -0.77 1.59 0.43
C VAL A 50 -1.49 2.50 -0.55
N SER A 51 -0.77 2.98 -1.55
CA SER A 51 -1.33 3.73 -2.65
C SER A 51 -0.79 3.24 -3.99
N PHE A 52 -1.67 3.19 -4.97
CA PHE A 52 -1.35 2.82 -6.34
C PHE A 52 -1.01 4.09 -7.12
N VAL A 53 0.17 4.10 -7.72
CA VAL A 53 0.62 5.19 -8.59
C VAL A 53 0.38 4.74 -10.02
N SER A 54 -0.36 5.57 -10.76
CA SER A 54 -0.63 5.39 -12.18
C SER A 54 -0.04 6.55 -12.98
N LEU A 55 0.35 6.28 -14.22
CA LEU A 55 0.63 7.32 -15.21
C LEU A 55 -0.70 7.88 -15.75
N ASP A 56 -0.63 9.03 -16.44
CA ASP A 56 -1.81 9.74 -16.97
C ASP A 56 -2.62 8.91 -18.00
N ASP A 57 -2.08 7.78 -18.47
CA ASP A 57 -2.75 6.78 -19.32
C ASP A 57 -3.60 5.77 -18.54
N GLY A 58 -3.60 5.82 -17.21
CA GLY A 58 -4.36 4.93 -16.34
C GLY A 58 -3.69 3.60 -16.03
N GLU A 59 -2.47 3.37 -16.52
CA GLU A 59 -1.71 2.17 -16.18
C GLU A 59 -1.05 2.33 -14.80
N VAL A 60 -1.24 1.35 -13.93
CA VAL A 60 -0.59 1.32 -12.62
C VAL A 60 0.88 0.97 -12.81
N VAL A 61 1.73 1.99 -12.73
CA VAL A 61 3.19 1.87 -12.82
C VAL A 61 3.81 1.34 -11.53
N GLY A 62 3.14 1.50 -10.38
CA GLY A 62 3.72 1.00 -9.14
C GLY A 62 2.86 1.17 -7.91
N VAL A 63 3.33 0.59 -6.82
CA VAL A 63 2.71 0.64 -5.51
C VAL A 63 3.66 1.31 -4.55
N VAL A 64 3.17 2.33 -3.85
CA VAL A 64 3.88 2.97 -2.76
C VAL A 64 3.26 2.56 -1.45
N TYR A 65 4.07 2.20 -0.46
CA TYR A 65 3.58 1.89 0.87
C TYR A 65 4.46 2.48 1.99
N ASP A 66 3.85 2.66 3.16
CA ASP A 66 4.53 3.00 4.40
C ASP A 66 3.84 2.35 5.59
N GLU A 67 4.64 1.96 6.57
CA GLU A 67 4.18 1.37 7.82
C GLU A 67 4.04 2.47 8.86
N LEU A 68 2.83 2.65 9.40
CA LEU A 68 2.61 3.44 10.59
C LEU A 68 2.98 2.56 11.81
N GLY A 69 4.14 2.84 12.38
CA GLY A 69 4.61 2.26 13.65
C GLY A 69 3.70 2.61 14.82
#